data_AF-A0A432EM27-F1
#
_entry.id   AF-A0A432EM27-F1
#
_cell.length_a   1.000
_cell.length_b   1.000
_cell.length_c   1.000
_cell.angle_alpha   90.00
_cell.angle_beta   90.00
_cell.angle_gamma   90.00
#
_symmetry.space_group_name_H-M   'P 1'
#
loop_
_entity.id
_entity.type
_entity.pdbx_description
1 polymer ?
#
loop_
_entity_poly.entity_id
_entity_poly.type
_entity_poly.pdbx_seq_one_letter_code
_entity_poly.pdbx_strand_id
1 'polypeptide(L)'
;MKTTHTQPTTRELREFGLIMAAGLIGLFGLLFPWWGDRPITLLSWPWIIGGAFAVAALLFPRMLGLLYKIWMKIGLVLGWINSRIILGLVFFVLFLPVSLFFKLTGKDPMARKLDKMTKTYRVNSKQPKPENLEKPF
;
A
#
# COMPACT_ATOMS: atom_id res chain seq x y z
N MET A 1 -19.09 -0.86 17.80
CA MET A 1 -18.09 -0.11 18.60
C MET A 1 -16.88 -1.03 18.79
N LYS A 2 -15.86 -0.93 17.93
CA LYS A 2 -14.69 -1.83 17.97
C LYS A 2 -13.75 -1.35 19.08
N THR A 3 -13.49 -2.19 20.06
CA THR A 3 -12.55 -1.90 21.15
C THR A 3 -11.16 -1.72 20.59
N THR A 4 -10.61 -0.52 20.73
CA THR A 4 -9.22 -0.22 20.42
C THR A 4 -8.34 -1.00 21.40
N HIS A 5 -7.85 -2.18 20.99
CA HIS A 5 -6.87 -2.94 21.75
C HIS A 5 -5.52 -2.20 21.70
N THR A 6 -5.38 -1.16 22.54
CA THR A 6 -4.16 -0.36 22.67
C THR A 6 -3.00 -1.16 23.26
N GLN A 7 -3.30 -2.30 23.90
CA GLN A 7 -2.31 -3.21 24.45
C GLN A 7 -2.29 -4.51 23.65
N PRO A 8 -1.13 -4.87 23.08
CA PRO A 8 -1.03 -6.04 22.25
C PRO A 8 -1.12 -7.31 23.12
N THR A 9 -1.86 -8.29 22.61
CA THR A 9 -2.09 -9.56 23.30
C THR A 9 -0.80 -10.38 23.30
N THR A 10 -0.60 -11.22 24.32
CA THR A 10 0.61 -12.08 24.42
C THR A 10 0.76 -13.01 23.22
N ARG A 11 -0.35 -13.42 22.61
CA ARG A 11 -0.37 -14.20 21.35
C ARG A 11 0.16 -13.40 20.16
N GLU A 12 -0.26 -12.16 19.98
CA GLU A 12 0.19 -11.28 18.88
C GLU A 12 1.70 -11.01 18.96
N LEU A 13 2.24 -10.84 20.18
CA LEU A 13 3.68 -10.68 20.40
C LEU A 13 4.48 -11.93 20.03
N ARG A 14 3.93 -13.12 20.32
CA ARG A 14 4.55 -14.40 19.94
C ARG A 14 4.51 -14.61 18.43
N GLU A 15 3.36 -14.38 17.80
CA GLU A 15 3.20 -14.49 16.34
C GLU A 15 4.14 -13.53 15.62
N PHE A 16 4.25 -12.27 16.07
CA PHE A 16 5.22 -11.31 15.54
C PHE A 16 6.66 -11.81 15.66
N GLY A 17 7.08 -12.27 16.84
CA GLY A 17 8.43 -12.78 17.07
C GLY A 17 8.75 -14.02 16.22
N LEU A 18 7.78 -14.93 16.04
CA LEU A 18 7.92 -16.11 15.20
C LEU A 18 8.00 -15.75 13.70
N ILE A 19 7.17 -14.82 13.22
CA ILE A 19 7.22 -14.35 11.83
C ILE A 19 8.56 -13.66 11.55
N MET A 20 9.05 -12.83 12.47
CA MET A 20 10.36 -12.19 12.34
C MET A 20 11.49 -13.22 12.35
N ALA A 21 11.47 -14.19 13.26
CA ALA A 21 12.47 -15.27 13.29
C ALA A 21 12.44 -16.12 12.02
N ALA A 22 11.25 -16.52 11.55
CA ALA A 22 11.08 -17.27 10.32
C ALA A 22 11.52 -16.46 9.09
N GLY A 23 11.24 -15.16 9.06
CA GLY A 23 11.71 -14.26 8.00
C GLY A 23 13.24 -14.15 7.98
N LEU A 24 13.88 -13.96 9.15
CA LEU A 24 15.34 -13.91 9.25
C LEU A 24 15.98 -15.24 8.83
N ILE A 25 15.50 -16.36 9.34
CA ILE A 25 16.07 -17.70 9.04
C ILE A 25 15.78 -18.09 7.59
N GLY A 26 14.57 -17.87 7.09
CA GLY A 26 14.21 -18.23 5.71
C GLY A 26 14.91 -17.36 4.68
N LEU A 27 14.89 -16.04 4.86
CA LEU A 27 15.47 -15.12 3.87
C LEU A 27 17.01 -15.12 3.91
N PHE A 28 17.59 -14.99 5.09
CA PHE A 28 19.05 -14.89 5.23
C PHE A 28 19.72 -16.23 5.47
N GLY A 29 19.05 -17.21 6.09
CA GLY A 29 19.64 -18.53 6.34
C GLY A 29 19.45 -19.52 5.20
N LEU A 30 18.44 -19.36 4.32
CA LEU A 30 18.09 -20.34 3.30
C LEU A 30 18.08 -19.77 1.87
N LEU A 31 17.43 -18.62 1.64
CA LEU A 31 17.33 -18.00 0.32
C LEU A 31 18.64 -17.31 -0.12
N PHE A 32 19.33 -16.62 0.79
CA PHE A 32 20.57 -15.92 0.48
C PHE A 32 21.74 -16.86 0.08
N PRO A 33 21.96 -18.01 0.76
CA PRO A 33 22.92 -19.03 0.31
C PRO A 33 22.60 -19.66 -1.03
N TRP A 34 21.33 -19.70 -1.44
CA TRP A 34 20.95 -20.29 -2.72
C TRP A 34 21.39 -19.43 -3.92
N TRP A 35 21.60 -18.12 -3.69
CA TRP A 35 21.97 -17.18 -4.75
C TRP A 35 23.48 -17.01 -4.97
N GLY A 36 24.33 -17.56 -4.09
CA GLY A 36 25.77 -17.52 -4.29
C GLY A 36 26.42 -18.77 -3.75
N ASP A 37 27.38 -19.33 -4.49
CA ASP A 37 28.22 -20.47 -4.11
C ASP A 37 29.15 -20.16 -2.91
N ARG A 38 28.62 -19.54 -1.86
CA ARG A 38 29.34 -19.26 -0.61
C ARG A 38 28.97 -20.33 0.41
N PRO A 39 29.96 -20.91 1.11
CA PRO A 39 29.70 -21.96 2.07
C PRO A 39 28.81 -21.45 3.21
N ILE A 40 27.79 -22.25 3.55
CA ILE A 40 26.79 -22.05 4.62
C ILE A 40 27.45 -21.65 5.96
N THR A 41 28.70 -22.05 6.18
CA THR A 41 29.48 -21.76 7.39
C THR A 41 29.67 -20.27 7.70
N LEU A 42 29.84 -19.40 6.69
CA LEU A 42 30.00 -17.95 6.90
C LEU A 42 28.67 -17.25 7.24
N LEU A 43 27.55 -17.95 7.08
CA LEU A 43 26.20 -17.45 7.28
C LEU A 43 25.53 -18.12 8.49
N SER A 44 26.30 -18.37 9.55
CA SER A 44 25.78 -18.91 10.82
C SER A 44 25.05 -17.85 11.66
N TRP A 45 25.33 -16.56 11.42
CA TRP A 45 24.74 -15.45 12.16
C TRP A 45 23.21 -15.34 12.09
N PRO A 46 22.50 -15.65 10.98
CA PRO A 46 21.04 -15.59 10.92
C PRO A 46 20.38 -16.71 11.73
N TRP A 47 21.03 -17.87 11.86
CA TRP A 47 20.55 -18.97 12.69
C TRP A 47 20.67 -18.62 14.18
N ILE A 48 21.79 -18.00 14.58
CA ILE A 48 22.01 -17.56 15.97
C ILE A 48 21.06 -16.42 16.32
N ILE A 49 20.94 -15.39 15.47
CA ILE A 49 20.08 -14.24 15.72
C ILE A 49 18.61 -14.63 15.62
N GLY A 50 18.21 -15.40 14.61
CA GLY A 50 16.85 -15.90 14.45
C GLY A 50 16.44 -16.84 15.58
N GLY A 51 17.33 -17.73 16.00
CA GLY A 51 17.13 -18.60 17.17
C GLY A 51 17.00 -17.80 18.47
N ALA A 52 17.89 -16.82 18.70
CA ALA A 52 17.80 -15.92 19.85
C ALA A 52 16.48 -15.14 19.86
N PHE A 53 16.01 -14.70 18.69
CA PHE A 53 14.72 -14.02 18.53
C PHE A 53 13.54 -14.93 18.83
N ALA A 54 13.57 -16.17 18.34
CA ALA A 54 12.54 -17.17 18.61
C ALA A 54 12.46 -17.50 20.12
N VAL A 55 13.62 -17.71 20.76
CA VAL A 55 13.72 -17.96 22.20
C VAL A 55 13.23 -16.75 23.00
N ALA A 56 13.61 -15.53 22.60
CA ALA A 56 13.12 -14.29 23.23
C ALA A 56 11.61 -14.11 23.06
N ALA A 57 11.04 -14.49 21.91
CA ALA A 57 9.61 -14.46 21.66
C ALA A 57 8.82 -15.46 22.53
N LEU A 58 9.41 -16.62 22.80
CA LEU A 58 8.83 -17.68 23.63
C LEU A 58 8.94 -17.37 25.14
N LEU A 59 10.12 -16.96 25.61
CA LEU A 59 10.43 -16.78 27.03
C LEU A 59 10.04 -15.39 27.57
N PHE A 60 10.23 -14.33 26.78
CA PHE A 60 10.03 -12.95 27.24
C PHE A 60 9.21 -12.12 26.25
N PRO A 61 7.94 -12.48 25.98
CA PRO A 61 7.09 -11.75 25.04
C PRO A 61 6.91 -10.28 25.45
N ARG A 62 6.92 -9.97 26.75
CA ARG A 62 6.79 -8.58 27.25
C ARG A 62 7.90 -7.64 26.77
N MET A 63 9.13 -8.13 26.59
CA MET A 63 10.25 -7.32 26.08
C MET A 63 10.08 -7.01 24.59
N LEU A 64 9.50 -7.96 23.83
CA LEU A 64 9.11 -7.74 22.44
C LEU A 64 7.96 -6.73 22.28
N GLY A 65 7.21 -6.42 23.33
CA GLY A 65 6.08 -5.48 23.26
C GLY A 65 6.49 -4.07 22.85
N LEU A 66 7.68 -3.60 23.27
CA LEU A 66 8.19 -2.28 22.88
C LEU A 66 8.61 -2.27 21.41
N LEU A 67 9.33 -3.31 20.98
CA LEU A 67 9.76 -3.47 19.60
C LEU A 67 8.58 -3.64 18.65
N TYR A 68 7.57 -4.43 19.03
CA TYR A 68 6.32 -4.58 18.30
C TYR A 68 5.64 -3.22 18.08
N LYS A 69 5.54 -2.39 19.12
CA LYS A 69 4.93 -1.05 18.99
C LYS A 69 5.70 -0.16 18.01
N ILE A 70 7.04 -0.19 18.04
CA ILE A 70 7.87 0.57 17.10
C ILE A 70 7.69 0.04 15.67
N TRP A 71 7.75 -1.28 15.51
CA TRP A 71 7.60 -1.94 14.22
C TRP A 71 6.23 -1.66 13.59
N MET A 72 5.16 -1.72 14.37
CA MET A 72 3.81 -1.40 13.90
C MET A 72 3.68 0.07 13.51
N LYS A 73 4.32 1.01 14.21
CA LYS A 73 4.38 2.41 13.77
C LYS A 73 5.06 2.55 12.42
N ILE A 74 6.18 1.86 12.21
CA ILE A 74 6.87 1.83 10.91
C ILE A 74 5.93 1.25 9.84
N GLY A 75 5.27 0.14 10.14
CA GLY A 75 4.28 -0.48 9.23
C GLY A 75 3.13 0.47 8.86
N LEU A 76 2.64 1.27 9.81
CA LEU A 76 1.62 2.29 9.55
C LEU A 76 2.13 3.39 8.62
N VAL A 77 3.35 3.89 8.85
CA VAL A 77 3.97 4.89 7.96
C VAL A 77 4.21 4.29 6.57
N LEU A 78 4.67 3.05 6.49
CA LEU A 78 4.90 2.36 5.24
C LEU A 78 3.58 2.11 4.50
N GLY A 79 2.52 1.70 5.19
CA GLY A 79 1.17 1.58 4.63
C GLY A 79 0.61 2.92 4.16
N TRP A 80 0.91 4.00 4.90
CA TRP A 80 0.60 5.36 4.48
C TRP A 80 1.29 5.67 3.16
N ILE A 81 2.61 5.50 3.06
CA ILE A 81 3.38 5.71 1.83
C ILE A 81 2.84 4.83 0.68
N ASN A 82 2.68 3.53 0.91
CA ASN A 82 2.21 2.56 -0.08
C ASN A 82 0.87 2.96 -0.70
N SER A 83 -0.08 3.42 0.13
CA SER A 83 -1.38 3.87 -0.36
C SER A 83 -1.26 5.07 -1.32
N ARG A 84 -0.32 6.00 -1.07
CA ARG A 84 -0.09 7.15 -1.96
C ARG A 84 0.62 6.72 -3.23
N ILE A 85 1.59 5.80 -3.13
CA ILE A 85 2.30 5.26 -4.29
C ILE A 85 1.31 4.53 -5.20
N ILE A 86 0.49 3.63 -4.66
CA ILE A 86 -0.52 2.88 -5.44
C ILE A 86 -1.48 3.86 -6.12
N LEU A 87 -2.04 4.82 -5.38
CA LEU A 87 -2.97 5.78 -5.95
C LEU A 87 -2.32 6.65 -7.04
N GLY A 88 -1.09 7.13 -6.78
CA GLY A 88 -0.31 7.88 -7.76
C GLY A 88 -0.03 7.05 -9.01
N LEU A 89 0.39 5.80 -8.84
CA LEU A 89 0.67 4.89 -9.95
C LEU A 89 -0.59 4.61 -10.77
N VAL A 90 -1.72 4.34 -10.13
CA VAL A 90 -3.03 4.20 -10.81
C VAL A 90 -3.37 5.46 -11.60
N PHE A 91 -3.15 6.65 -11.02
CA PHE A 91 -3.37 7.91 -11.72
C PHE A 91 -2.48 8.06 -12.96
N PHE A 92 -1.18 7.80 -12.82
CA PHE A 92 -0.22 7.92 -13.92
C PHE A 92 -0.37 6.83 -14.99
N VAL A 93 -0.84 5.63 -14.64
CA VAL A 93 -0.99 4.53 -15.59
C VAL A 93 -2.35 4.57 -16.30
N LEU A 94 -3.42 5.02 -15.64
CA LEU A 94 -4.74 5.05 -16.26
C LEU A 94 -5.09 6.43 -16.80
N PHE A 95 -5.01 7.47 -15.98
CA PHE A 95 -5.52 8.79 -16.34
C PHE A 95 -4.54 9.59 -17.20
N LEU A 96 -3.24 9.51 -16.92
CA LEU A 96 -2.24 10.24 -17.71
C LEU A 96 -2.22 9.82 -19.19
N PRO A 97 -2.18 8.52 -19.58
CA PRO A 97 -2.19 8.17 -21.00
C PRO A 97 -3.51 8.51 -21.67
N VAL A 98 -4.65 8.39 -20.97
CA VAL A 98 -5.96 8.83 -21.49
C VAL A 98 -5.95 10.34 -21.76
N SER A 99 -5.44 11.14 -20.83
CA SER A 99 -5.29 12.58 -21.02
C SER A 99 -4.33 12.91 -22.16
N LEU A 100 -3.21 12.19 -22.27
CA LEU A 100 -2.24 12.38 -23.36
C LEU A 100 -2.86 12.02 -24.71
N PHE A 101 -3.64 10.94 -24.77
CA PHE A 101 -4.37 10.52 -25.95
C PHE A 101 -5.35 11.61 -26.41
N PHE A 102 -6.15 12.19 -25.52
CA PHE A 102 -7.03 13.31 -25.88
C PHE A 102 -6.25 14.56 -26.32
N LYS A 103 -5.11 14.85 -25.67
CA LYS A 103 -4.23 15.97 -26.05
C LYS A 103 -3.64 15.79 -27.45
N LEU A 104 -3.18 14.58 -27.79
CA LEU A 104 -2.63 14.25 -29.11
C LEU A 104 -3.71 14.23 -30.19
N THR A 105 -4.90 13.70 -29.89
CA THR A 105 -6.03 13.66 -30.83
C THR A 105 -6.70 15.03 -31.02
N GLY A 106 -6.26 16.07 -30.28
CA GLY A 106 -6.85 17.41 -30.31
C GLY A 106 -8.29 17.50 -29.80
N LYS A 107 -8.84 16.40 -29.27
CA LYS A 107 -10.22 16.32 -28.77
C LYS A 107 -10.29 16.93 -27.37
N ASP A 108 -11.14 17.93 -27.21
CA ASP A 108 -11.45 18.53 -25.91
C ASP A 108 -12.92 18.25 -25.55
N PRO A 109 -13.24 17.05 -25.01
CA PRO A 109 -14.63 16.65 -24.74
C PRO A 109 -15.33 17.55 -23.72
N MET A 110 -14.55 18.27 -22.91
CA MET A 110 -15.08 19.18 -21.89
C MET A 110 -15.04 20.65 -22.34
N ALA A 111 -14.69 20.95 -23.60
CA ALA A 111 -14.60 22.31 -24.15
C ALA A 111 -13.89 23.30 -23.20
N ARG A 112 -12.75 22.88 -22.64
CA ARG A 112 -11.97 23.62 -21.65
C ARG A 112 -11.13 24.72 -22.26
N LYS A 113 -10.82 24.65 -23.56
CA LYS A 113 -10.13 25.73 -24.28
C LYS A 113 -11.03 26.95 -24.39
N LEU A 114 -10.52 28.10 -23.94
CA LEU A 114 -11.18 29.39 -24.10
C LEU A 114 -11.07 29.86 -25.56
N ASP A 115 -12.21 29.99 -26.22
CA ASP A 115 -12.38 30.62 -27.52
C ASP A 115 -12.70 32.12 -27.36
N LYS A 116 -11.79 32.99 -27.82
CA LYS A 116 -11.96 34.44 -27.76
C LYS A 116 -12.98 34.99 -28.76
N MET A 117 -13.36 34.22 -29.78
CA MET A 117 -14.30 34.63 -30.82
C MET A 117 -15.75 34.25 -30.48
N THR A 118 -15.96 33.45 -29.44
CA THR A 118 -17.27 33.01 -28.99
C THR A 118 -17.98 34.09 -28.18
N LYS A 119 -19.21 34.45 -28.58
CA LYS A 119 -20.06 35.42 -27.85
C LYS A 119 -20.51 34.92 -26.47
N THR A 120 -20.68 33.61 -26.29
CA THR A 120 -21.04 33.02 -25.00
C THR A 120 -20.71 31.53 -24.94
N TYR A 121 -20.22 31.06 -23.79
CA TYR A 121 -19.94 29.63 -23.53
C TYR A 121 -21.16 28.84 -23.06
N ARG A 122 -22.34 29.49 -22.99
CA ARG A 122 -23.57 28.83 -22.54
C ARG A 122 -24.00 27.77 -23.56
N VAL A 123 -24.09 26.52 -23.09
CA VAL A 123 -24.73 25.43 -23.83
C VAL A 123 -26.24 25.52 -23.61
N ASN A 124 -27.02 25.65 -24.69
CA ASN A 124 -28.48 25.68 -24.59
C ASN A 124 -28.99 24.35 -24.05
N SER A 125 -29.80 24.42 -22.98
CA SER A 125 -30.49 23.25 -22.46
C SER A 125 -31.49 22.74 -23.50
N LYS A 126 -31.48 21.43 -23.76
CA LYS A 126 -32.53 20.80 -24.57
C LYS A 126 -33.82 20.80 -23.77
N GLN A 127 -34.93 21.21 -24.38
CA GLN A 127 -36.21 21.14 -23.68
C GLN A 127 -36.53 19.68 -23.35
N PRO A 128 -36.83 19.37 -22.08
CA PRO A 128 -37.19 18.02 -21.69
C PRO A 128 -38.48 17.63 -22.39
N LYS A 129 -38.53 16.42 -22.94
CA LYS A 129 -39.76 15.86 -23.51
C LYS A 129 -40.76 15.62 -22.37
N PRO A 130 -42.08 15.75 -22.61
CA PRO A 130 -43.11 15.44 -21.62
C PRO A 130 -42.96 14.02 -21.03
N GLU A 131 -42.55 13.06 -21.86
CA GLU A 131 -42.26 11.67 -21.47
C GLU A 131 -41.18 11.53 -20.39
N ASN A 132 -40.21 12.46 -20.32
CA ASN A 132 -39.17 12.45 -19.28
C ASN A 132 -39.72 12.82 -17.89
N LEU A 133 -40.92 13.41 -17.83
CA LEU A 133 -41.60 13.74 -16.57
C LEU A 133 -42.42 12.56 -16.03
N GLU A 134 -42.70 11.54 -16.85
CA GLU A 134 -43.45 10.35 -16.43
C GLU A 134 -42.61 9.41 -15.55
N LYS A 135 -41.28 9.42 -15.72
CA LYS A 135 -40.33 8.68 -14.88
C LYS A 135 -39.16 9.57 -14.49
N PRO A 136 -39.30 10.37 -13.42
CA PRO A 136 -38.30 11.35 -13.02
C PRO A 136 -37.04 10.75 -12.36
N PHE A 137 -36.99 9.43 -12.13
CA PHE A 137 -35.89 8.72 -11.48
C PHE A 137 -35.38 7.56 -12.34
#